data_AF-A0A9W4UPH1-F1
#
_entry.id   AF-A0A9W4UPH1-F1
#
_cell.length_a   1.000
_cell.length_b   1.000
_cell.length_c   1.000
_cell.angle_alpha   90.00
_cell.angle_beta   90.00
_cell.angle_gamma   90.00
#
_symmetry.space_group_name_H-M   'P 1'
#
loop_
_entity.id
_entity.type
_entity.pdbx_description
1 polymer ?
#
loop_
_entity_poly.entity_id
_entity_poly.type
_entity_poly.pdbx_seq_one_letter_code
_entity_poly.pdbx_strand_id
1 'polypeptide(L)'
;MRKHCKSATHTAGSRRGRGRKGARRWLLVVDNNDDPDIFFGTLRSKGIVDYLTESETGVVVYTTRTPEIAEITRGDAIELGAMNRQDAAAFLTESLRRESLLRNERTTNKLLDELMCLPLAIAQAAAYLNRNRISVANYLHLLQEVR
;
A
#
# COMPACT_ATOMS: atom_id res chain seq x y z
N MET A 1 -8.06 -24.52 -18.28
CA MET A 1 -7.28 -25.73 -17.96
C MET A 1 -7.21 -25.87 -16.45
N ARG A 2 -7.71 -26.99 -15.91
CA ARG A 2 -7.66 -27.29 -14.47
C ARG A 2 -6.22 -27.61 -14.09
N LYS A 3 -5.68 -26.89 -13.11
CA LYS A 3 -4.57 -27.39 -12.29
C LYS A 3 -5.04 -27.42 -10.86
N HIS A 4 -5.52 -28.59 -10.44
CA HIS A 4 -5.46 -28.98 -9.03
C HIS A 4 -4.00 -29.21 -8.68
N CYS A 5 -3.52 -28.66 -7.56
CA CYS A 5 -2.34 -29.19 -6.91
C CYS A 5 -2.48 -29.01 -5.39
N LYS A 6 -1.90 -29.98 -4.69
CA LYS A 6 -2.23 -30.45 -3.36
C LYS A 6 -1.73 -29.54 -2.23
N SER A 7 -2.40 -29.69 -1.09
CA SER A 7 -1.96 -29.27 0.23
C SER A 7 -0.53 -29.75 0.53
N ALA A 8 0.27 -28.85 1.11
CA ALA A 8 1.50 -29.20 1.82
C ALA A 8 1.63 -28.32 3.07
N THR A 9 1.67 -28.99 4.22
CA THR A 9 1.94 -28.40 5.52
C THR A 9 3.44 -28.19 5.68
N HIS A 10 3.89 -26.96 5.88
CA HIS A 10 5.23 -26.71 6.40
C HIS A 10 5.17 -26.81 7.94
N THR A 11 5.63 -27.93 8.48
CA THR A 11 5.92 -28.08 9.92
C THR A 11 7.23 -27.38 10.24
N ALA A 12 7.21 -26.04 10.30
CA ALA A 12 8.04 -25.33 11.26
C ALA A 12 7.23 -25.28 12.55
N GLY A 13 7.74 -25.92 13.61
CA GLY A 13 7.01 -26.31 14.82
C GLY A 13 5.81 -25.44 15.18
N SER A 14 4.62 -26.04 15.16
CA SER A 14 3.37 -25.41 15.62
C SER A 14 3.52 -25.06 17.10
N ARG A 15 4.03 -23.86 17.38
CA ARG A 15 3.96 -23.25 18.70
C ARG A 15 2.60 -22.59 18.82
N ARG A 16 1.55 -23.40 19.00
CA ARG A 16 0.30 -22.92 19.58
C ARG A 16 0.62 -22.44 21.00
N GLY A 17 0.89 -21.15 21.14
CA GLY A 17 0.93 -20.50 22.43
C GLY A 17 -0.46 -20.62 23.05
N ARG A 18 -0.61 -21.47 24.07
CA ARG A 18 -1.86 -21.64 24.80
C ARG A 18 -2.21 -20.30 25.45
N GLY A 19 -3.14 -19.57 24.84
CA GLY A 19 -3.60 -18.28 25.31
C GLY A 19 -3.98 -18.37 26.79
N ARG A 20 -3.37 -17.52 27.62
CA ARG A 20 -3.79 -17.40 29.03
C ARG A 20 -5.23 -16.94 29.02
N LYS A 21 -6.14 -17.68 29.67
CA LYS A 21 -7.52 -17.25 29.88
C LYS A 21 -7.48 -15.86 30.55
N GLY A 22 -7.83 -14.81 29.80
CA GLY A 22 -7.68 -13.40 30.19
C GLY A 22 -6.79 -12.52 29.30
N ALA A 23 -6.18 -13.05 28.23
CA ALA A 23 -5.41 -12.24 27.29
C ALA A 23 -6.31 -11.23 26.53
N ARG A 24 -5.94 -9.95 26.54
CA ARG A 24 -6.64 -8.87 25.81
C ARG A 24 -6.43 -9.05 24.31
N ARG A 25 -7.45 -8.71 23.51
CA ARG A 25 -7.33 -8.66 22.06
C ARG A 25 -6.27 -7.63 21.65
N TRP A 26 -5.45 -7.95 20.66
CA TRP A 26 -4.39 -7.07 20.17
C TRP A 26 -4.29 -7.07 18.64
N LEU A 27 -3.74 -5.99 18.09
CA LEU A 27 -3.43 -5.80 16.67
C LEU A 27 -1.99 -5.31 16.56
N LEU A 28 -1.19 -5.95 15.72
CA LEU A 28 0.16 -5.51 15.37
C LEU A 28 0.19 -5.15 13.88
N VAL A 29 0.71 -3.97 13.56
CA VAL A 29 0.94 -3.53 12.18
C VAL A 29 2.44 -3.51 11.93
N VAL A 30 2.89 -4.27 10.94
CA VAL A 30 4.27 -4.29 10.47
C VAL A 30 4.29 -3.56 9.14
N ASP A 31 4.77 -2.32 9.17
CA ASP A 31 4.71 -1.41 8.04
C ASP A 31 5.98 -1.45 7.18
N ASN A 32 5.84 -1.27 5.86
CA ASN A 32 6.92 -1.14 4.88
C ASN A 32 7.93 -2.30 4.90
N ASN A 33 7.42 -3.52 4.97
CA ASN A 33 8.23 -4.73 5.03
C ASN A 33 8.56 -5.22 3.63
N ASP A 34 9.51 -4.55 2.97
CA ASP A 34 9.84 -4.76 1.56
C ASP A 34 11.08 -5.65 1.34
N ASP A 35 11.85 -5.94 2.40
CA ASP A 35 13.09 -6.72 2.31
C ASP A 35 12.84 -8.19 2.73
N PRO A 36 12.94 -9.14 1.79
CA PRO A 36 12.75 -10.56 2.10
C PRO A 36 13.74 -11.11 3.13
N ASP A 37 14.98 -10.63 3.14
CA ASP A 37 16.02 -11.11 4.07
C ASP A 37 15.73 -10.65 5.49
N ILE A 38 15.13 -9.48 5.67
CA ILE A 38 14.67 -9.01 6.98
C ILE A 38 13.42 -9.78 7.42
N PHE A 39 12.49 -10.03 6.49
CA PHE A 39 11.22 -10.65 6.83
C PHE A 39 11.32 -12.15 7.09
N PHE A 40 11.98 -12.89 6.19
CA PHE A 40 12.16 -14.34 6.26
C PHE A 40 13.45 -14.73 6.99
N GLY A 41 14.38 -13.80 7.13
CA GLY A 41 15.69 -14.10 7.64
C GLY A 41 16.63 -14.59 6.55
N THR A 42 17.85 -14.86 6.96
CA THR A 42 18.89 -15.42 6.10
C THR A 42 19.31 -16.78 6.64
N LEU A 43 20.24 -17.47 5.97
CA LEU A 43 20.86 -18.68 6.51
C LEU A 43 21.52 -18.48 7.89
N ARG A 44 21.83 -17.24 8.27
CA ARG A 44 22.57 -16.89 9.49
C ARG A 44 21.70 -16.21 10.55
N SER A 45 20.48 -15.81 10.23
CA SER A 45 19.62 -15.01 11.12
C SER A 45 18.15 -15.30 10.91
N LYS A 46 17.37 -15.29 11.98
CA LYS A 46 15.91 -15.38 11.92
C LYS A 46 15.29 -14.13 11.30
N GLY A 47 14.18 -14.31 10.61
CA GLY A 47 13.37 -13.22 10.08
C GLY A 47 12.37 -12.70 11.10
N ILE A 48 11.77 -11.55 10.83
CA ILE A 48 10.68 -11.00 11.64
C ILE A 48 9.56 -12.03 11.82
N VAL A 49 9.21 -12.78 10.76
CA VAL A 49 8.12 -13.76 10.79
C VAL A 49 8.35 -14.86 11.84
N ASP A 50 9.60 -15.22 12.14
CA ASP A 50 9.95 -16.25 13.11
C ASP A 50 9.66 -15.84 14.57
N TYR A 51 9.49 -14.54 14.82
CA TYR A 51 9.17 -13.99 16.14
C TYR A 51 7.67 -13.75 16.31
N LEU A 52 6.88 -13.84 15.24
CA LEU A 52 5.45 -13.58 15.26
C LEU A 52 4.70 -14.88 15.52
N THR A 53 4.00 -14.94 16.66
CA THR A 53 3.21 -16.12 17.03
C THR A 53 1.80 -16.03 16.47
N GLU A 54 1.30 -17.13 15.89
CA GLU A 54 -0.14 -17.31 15.66
C GLU A 54 -0.88 -17.19 17.01
N SER A 55 -1.90 -16.34 17.06
CA SER A 55 -2.63 -16.01 18.29
C SER A 55 -4.13 -16.01 18.03
N GLU A 56 -4.91 -16.67 18.89
CA GLU A 56 -6.37 -16.64 18.81
C GLU A 56 -6.96 -15.27 19.21
N THR A 57 -6.18 -14.44 19.91
CA THR A 57 -6.60 -13.12 20.38
C THR A 57 -5.87 -11.98 19.67
N GLY A 58 -5.09 -12.27 18.64
CA GLY A 58 -4.17 -11.32 18.01
C GLY A 58 -4.20 -11.38 16.50
N VAL A 59 -4.15 -10.23 15.85
CA VAL A 59 -4.03 -10.12 14.39
C VAL A 59 -2.76 -9.37 14.05
N VAL A 60 -2.03 -9.83 13.03
CA VAL A 60 -0.91 -9.10 12.44
C VAL A 60 -1.29 -8.67 11.03
N VAL A 61 -1.09 -7.39 10.72
CA VAL A 61 -1.25 -6.83 9.37
C VAL A 61 0.11 -6.41 8.87
N TYR A 62 0.46 -6.85 7.66
CA TYR A 62 1.69 -6.46 6.98
C TYR A 62 1.36 -5.52 5.83
N THR A 63 2.16 -4.47 5.67
CA THR A 63 2.18 -3.70 4.42
C THR A 63 3.53 -3.93 3.74
N THR A 64 3.51 -4.18 2.45
CA THR A 64 4.70 -4.47 1.65
C THR A 64 4.46 -4.08 0.20
N ARG A 65 5.51 -3.67 -0.49
CA ARG A 65 5.56 -3.50 -1.94
C ARG A 65 6.13 -4.73 -2.66
N THR A 66 6.55 -5.74 -1.91
CA THR A 66 7.23 -6.94 -2.41
C THR A 66 6.23 -8.10 -2.46
N PRO A 67 5.75 -8.49 -3.66
CA PRO A 67 4.70 -9.51 -3.81
C PRO A 67 5.05 -10.85 -3.14
N GLU A 68 6.32 -11.24 -3.17
CA GLU A 68 6.82 -12.48 -2.57
C GLU A 68 6.55 -12.54 -1.05
N ILE A 69 6.55 -11.38 -0.38
CA ILE A 69 6.24 -11.26 1.05
C ILE A 69 4.73 -11.43 1.28
N ALA A 70 3.89 -10.91 0.39
CA ALA A 70 2.43 -10.97 0.49
C ALA A 70 1.85 -12.37 0.19
N GLU A 71 2.44 -13.11 -0.76
CA GLU A 71 1.95 -14.45 -1.15
C GLU A 71 2.02 -15.48 -0.01
N ILE A 72 2.93 -15.29 0.94
CA ILE A 72 3.16 -16.23 2.04
C ILE A 72 2.14 -16.04 3.18
N THR A 73 1.50 -14.88 3.29
CA THR A 73 0.38 -14.64 4.22
C THR A 73 -0.92 -15.26 3.70
N ARG A 74 -1.02 -16.60 3.78
CA ARG A 74 -2.19 -17.49 3.57
C ARG A 74 -3.50 -16.82 3.08
N GLY A 75 -3.49 -16.27 1.87
CA GLY A 75 -4.70 -15.96 1.10
C GLY A 75 -5.42 -14.63 1.36
N ASP A 76 -4.96 -13.78 2.29
CA ASP A 76 -5.64 -12.51 2.64
C ASP A 76 -4.92 -11.25 2.13
N ALA A 77 -4.01 -11.40 1.15
CA ALA A 77 -3.31 -10.26 0.57
C ALA A 77 -4.28 -9.36 -0.20
N ILE A 78 -4.29 -8.08 0.15
CA ILE A 78 -5.04 -7.04 -0.56
C ILE A 78 -4.05 -6.26 -1.41
N GLU A 79 -4.12 -6.45 -2.73
CA GLU A 79 -3.35 -5.65 -3.67
C GLU A 79 -3.93 -4.24 -3.74
N LEU A 80 -3.10 -3.24 -3.45
CA LEU A 80 -3.47 -1.83 -3.55
C LEU A 80 -2.98 -1.28 -4.89
N GLY A 81 -3.91 -1.13 -5.83
CA GLY A 81 -3.65 -0.51 -7.13
C GLY A 81 -3.76 1.02 -7.10
N ALA A 82 -3.55 1.63 -8.26
CA ALA A 82 -3.90 3.04 -8.48
C ALA A 82 -5.41 3.27 -8.25
N MET A 83 -5.77 4.50 -7.88
CA MET A 83 -7.18 4.87 -7.75
C MET A 83 -7.87 4.73 -9.11
N ASN A 84 -9.15 4.33 -9.11
CA ASN A 84 -9.93 4.48 -10.33
C ASN A 84 -10.06 5.97 -10.68
N ARG A 85 -10.37 6.26 -11.94
CA ARG A 85 -10.37 7.63 -12.46
C ARG A 85 -11.34 8.56 -11.72
N GLN A 86 -12.49 8.05 -11.29
CA GLN A 86 -13.51 8.85 -10.60
C GLN A 86 -13.03 9.24 -9.20
N ASP A 87 -12.53 8.26 -8.43
CA ASP A 87 -12.01 8.50 -7.09
C ASP A 87 -10.76 9.39 -7.13
N ALA A 88 -9.88 9.21 -8.13
CA ALA A 88 -8.70 10.05 -8.33
C ALA A 88 -9.06 11.52 -8.57
N ALA A 89 -10.09 11.77 -9.39
CA ALA A 89 -10.59 13.11 -9.68
C ALA A 89 -11.26 13.74 -8.45
N ALA A 90 -12.07 12.98 -7.71
CA ALA A 90 -12.68 13.41 -6.47
C ALA A 90 -11.59 13.76 -5.44
N PHE A 91 -10.61 12.88 -5.25
CA PHE A 91 -9.51 13.09 -4.31
C PHE A 91 -8.65 14.31 -4.66
N LEU A 92 -8.34 14.53 -5.94
CA LEU A 92 -7.65 15.75 -6.38
C LEU A 92 -8.49 17.00 -6.08
N THR A 93 -9.80 16.93 -6.33
CA THR A 93 -10.72 18.05 -6.07
C THR A 93 -10.79 18.42 -4.60
N GLU A 94 -10.99 17.43 -3.74
CA GLU A 94 -11.01 17.59 -2.28
C GLU A 94 -9.65 18.05 -1.71
N SER A 95 -8.55 17.65 -2.36
CA SER A 95 -7.20 18.03 -1.95
C SER A 95 -6.86 19.49 -2.30
N LEU A 96 -7.61 20.13 -3.20
CA LEU A 96 -7.37 21.52 -3.61
C LEU A 96 -8.16 22.50 -2.75
N ARG A 97 -7.49 23.53 -2.22
CA ARG A 97 -8.14 24.61 -1.44
C ARG A 97 -8.97 25.55 -2.33
N ARG A 98 -8.77 25.48 -3.64
CA ARG A 98 -9.39 26.36 -4.64
C ARG A 98 -9.79 25.53 -5.86
N GLU A 99 -11.07 25.21 -5.96
CA GLU A 99 -11.63 24.51 -7.12
C GLU A 99 -11.45 25.28 -8.43
N SER A 100 -11.25 26.61 -8.37
CA SER A 100 -10.95 27.44 -9.54
C SER A 100 -9.64 27.09 -10.24
N LEU A 101 -8.82 26.20 -9.66
CA LEU A 101 -7.63 25.63 -10.29
C LEU A 101 -7.97 24.48 -11.27
N LEU A 102 -9.16 23.89 -11.17
CA LEU A 102 -9.67 22.77 -11.98
C LEU A 102 -10.51 23.22 -13.21
N ARG A 103 -10.21 24.40 -13.76
CA ARG A 103 -11.01 25.04 -14.83
C ARG A 103 -11.27 24.21 -16.08
N ASN A 104 -10.49 23.17 -16.34
CA ASN A 104 -10.59 22.38 -17.56
C ASN A 104 -10.43 20.88 -17.27
N GLU A 105 -11.54 20.15 -17.45
CA GLU A 105 -11.63 18.71 -17.27
C GLU A 105 -10.57 17.95 -18.07
N ARG A 106 -10.26 18.37 -19.31
CA ARG A 106 -9.22 17.75 -20.14
C ARG A 106 -7.84 17.90 -19.51
N THR A 107 -7.52 19.05 -18.91
CA THR A 107 -6.23 19.25 -18.23
C THR A 107 -6.16 18.50 -16.91
N THR A 108 -7.25 18.45 -16.15
CA THR A 108 -7.35 17.63 -14.94
C THR A 108 -7.13 16.16 -15.27
N ASN A 109 -7.80 15.68 -16.33
CA ASN A 109 -7.64 14.32 -16.82
C ASN A 109 -6.19 14.03 -17.23
N LYS A 110 -5.56 14.90 -18.01
CA LYS A 110 -4.15 14.75 -18.39
C LYS A 110 -3.22 14.70 -17.17
N LEU A 111 -3.49 15.54 -16.15
CA LEU A 111 -2.72 15.51 -14.90
C LEU A 111 -2.86 14.16 -14.19
N LEU A 112 -4.07 13.63 -14.06
CA LEU A 112 -4.28 12.33 -13.42
C LEU A 112 -3.57 11.19 -14.16
N ASP A 113 -3.52 11.25 -15.50
CA ASP A 113 -2.76 10.29 -16.31
C ASP A 113 -1.24 10.39 -16.03
N GLU A 114 -0.68 11.60 -15.98
CA GLU A 114 0.74 11.82 -15.65
C GLU A 114 1.10 11.39 -14.22
N LEU A 115 0.15 11.51 -13.28
CA LEU A 115 0.29 11.08 -11.89
C LEU A 115 -0.08 9.60 -11.68
N MET A 116 -0.41 8.89 -12.75
CA MET A 116 -0.79 7.46 -12.75
C MET A 116 -1.93 7.13 -11.78
N CYS A 117 -2.80 8.09 -11.48
CA CYS A 117 -3.84 7.99 -10.46
C CYS A 117 -3.34 7.49 -9.08
N LEU A 118 -2.08 7.74 -8.73
CA LEU A 118 -1.52 7.35 -7.43
C LEU A 118 -1.92 8.36 -6.36
N PRO A 119 -2.56 7.95 -5.24
CA PRO A 119 -3.00 8.87 -4.20
C PRO A 119 -1.89 9.79 -3.69
N LEU A 120 -0.70 9.23 -3.44
CA LEU A 120 0.44 10.00 -2.96
C LEU A 120 0.89 11.07 -3.97
N ALA A 121 0.97 10.72 -5.25
CA ALA A 121 1.37 11.65 -6.30
C ALA A 121 0.33 12.78 -6.47
N ILE A 122 -0.96 12.44 -6.38
CA ILE A 122 -2.07 13.42 -6.41
C ILE A 122 -1.99 14.36 -5.22
N ALA A 123 -1.82 13.85 -4.01
CA ALA A 123 -1.71 14.66 -2.79
C ALA A 123 -0.52 15.62 -2.85
N GLN A 124 0.63 15.14 -3.36
CA GLN A 124 1.82 15.96 -3.55
C GLN A 124 1.62 17.06 -4.59
N ALA A 125 1.04 16.73 -5.75
CA ALA A 125 0.70 17.71 -6.78
C ALA A 125 -0.29 18.76 -6.26
N ALA A 126 -1.34 18.34 -5.55
CA ALA A 126 -2.32 19.23 -4.94
C ALA A 126 -1.68 20.14 -3.88
N ALA A 127 -0.81 19.62 -3.03
CA ALA A 127 -0.05 20.41 -2.06
C ALA A 127 0.82 21.48 -2.75
N TYR A 128 1.49 21.12 -3.85
CA TYR A 128 2.29 22.05 -4.64
C TYR A 128 1.42 23.14 -5.29
N LEU A 129 0.31 22.77 -5.92
CA LEU A 129 -0.67 23.70 -6.52
C LEU A 129 -1.19 24.68 -5.48
N ASN A 130 -1.59 24.18 -4.31
CA ASN A 130 -2.09 24.98 -3.19
C ASN A 130 -1.04 25.97 -2.67
N ARG A 131 0.20 25.51 -2.48
CA ARG A 131 1.31 26.32 -1.95
C ARG A 131 1.71 27.42 -2.92
N ASN A 132 1.89 27.10 -4.19
CA ASN A 132 2.42 28.03 -5.20
C ASN A 132 1.34 28.84 -5.91
N ARG A 133 0.06 28.51 -5.69
CA ARG A 133 -1.09 29.21 -6.27
C ARG A 133 -1.08 29.20 -7.81
N ILE A 134 -0.56 28.14 -8.41
CA ILE A 134 -0.52 27.98 -9.87
C ILE A 134 -1.66 27.08 -10.35
N SER A 135 -2.02 27.21 -11.62
CA SER A 135 -3.05 26.36 -12.26
C SER A 135 -2.53 24.95 -12.54
N VAL A 136 -3.47 24.00 -12.72
CA VAL A 136 -3.16 22.64 -13.19
C VAL A 136 -2.40 22.66 -14.53
N ALA A 137 -2.78 23.55 -15.45
CA ALA A 137 -2.11 23.69 -16.73
C ALA A 137 -0.63 24.11 -16.59
N ASN A 138 -0.33 25.05 -15.69
CA ASN A 138 1.05 25.47 -15.44
C ASN A 138 1.86 24.36 -14.74
N TYR A 139 1.24 23.65 -13.80
CA TYR A 139 1.90 22.50 -13.16
C TYR A 139 2.22 21.39 -14.15
N LEU A 140 1.29 21.08 -15.07
CA LEU A 140 1.52 20.13 -16.16
C LEU A 140 2.70 20.54 -17.04
N HIS A 141 2.82 21.83 -17.36
CA HIS A 141 3.97 22.32 -18.13
C HIS A 141 5.29 22.08 -17.39
N LEU A 142 5.36 22.45 -16.10
CA LEU A 142 6.55 22.21 -15.26
C LEU A 142 6.92 20.72 -15.16
N LEU A 143 5.91 19.86 -15.00
CA LEU A 143 6.12 18.41 -14.92
C LEU A 143 6.72 17.84 -16.21
N GLN A 144 6.37 18.42 -17.35
CA GLN A 144 6.86 18.01 -18.67
C GLN A 144 8.22 18.60 -19.03
N GLU A 145 8.61 19.74 -18.44
CA GLU A 145 9.94 20.34 -18.65
C GLU A 145 11.05 19.61 -17.87
N VAL A 146 10.71 19.01 -16.73
CA VAL A 146 11.69 18.31 -15.87
C VAL A 146 11.91 16.85 -16.31
N ARG A 147 11.10 16.35 -17.25
CA ARG A 147 11.22 15.02 -17.84
C ARG A 147 12.15 15.03 -19.06
#